data_AF-A0A7X6WJK1-F1
#
_entry.id   AF-A0A7X6WJK1-F1
#
_cell.length_a   1.000
_cell.length_b   1.000
_cell.length_c   1.000
_cell.angle_alpha   90.00
_cell.angle_beta   90.00
_cell.angle_gamma   90.00
#
_symmetry.space_group_name_H-M   'P 1'
#
loop_
_entity.id
_entity.type
_entity.pdbx_description
1 polymer ?
#
loop_
_entity_poly.entity_id
_entity_poly.type
_entity_poly.pdbx_seq_one_letter_code
_entity_poly.pdbx_strand_id
1 'polypeptide(L)'
;MKRTRNVIVLLTILVLMLTYCLAGCSKDKPQDTERPLNSDVRTIVDHANREHKIPVQINKVFSTSPVGTILLYTLDPNLLIGWNYELSTSEKEYILPEYQSLPNLGGWYAKATCNIEELLKIKPDIIISVGVIDDMAVAQANQIQEQMGIPVIIINGELAKFNETYEFAGQLLN
;
A
#
# COMPACT_ATOMS: atom_id res chain seq x y z
N MET A 1 -30.17 -63.51 36.67
CA MET A 1 -30.86 -62.41 35.93
C MET A 1 -30.41 -61.01 36.33
N LYS A 2 -30.17 -60.67 37.61
CA LYS A 2 -29.70 -59.32 38.02
C LYS A 2 -28.26 -58.99 37.55
N ARG A 3 -27.34 -59.96 37.56
CA ARG A 3 -25.91 -59.76 37.23
C ARG A 3 -25.69 -59.49 35.73
N THR A 4 -26.39 -60.19 34.85
CA THR A 4 -26.38 -59.96 33.39
C THR A 4 -27.04 -58.63 33.01
N ARG A 5 -28.11 -58.23 33.70
CA ARG A 5 -28.74 -56.91 33.50
C ARG A 5 -27.80 -55.76 33.88
N ASN A 6 -27.02 -55.91 34.96
CA ASN A 6 -26.04 -54.90 35.36
C ASN A 6 -24.86 -54.80 34.39
N VAL A 7 -24.42 -55.92 33.79
CA VAL A 7 -23.34 -55.92 32.78
C VAL A 7 -23.81 -55.26 31.48
N ILE A 8 -25.05 -55.51 31.05
CA ILE A 8 -25.62 -54.87 29.85
C ILE A 8 -25.76 -53.36 30.06
N VAL A 9 -26.24 -52.94 31.25
CA VAL A 9 -26.33 -51.51 31.60
C VAL A 9 -24.95 -50.85 31.62
N LEU A 10 -23.93 -51.52 32.16
CA LEU A 10 -22.56 -51.01 32.18
C LEU A 10 -21.98 -50.86 30.76
N LEU A 11 -22.22 -51.83 29.87
CA LEU A 11 -21.80 -51.78 28.47
C LEU A 11 -22.51 -50.67 27.70
N THR A 12 -23.82 -50.48 27.93
CA THR A 12 -24.56 -49.38 27.28
C THR A 12 -24.09 -48.00 27.75
N ILE A 13 -23.68 -47.84 29.01
CA ILE A 13 -23.13 -46.59 29.53
C ILE A 13 -21.73 -46.33 28.97
N LEU A 14 -20.89 -47.36 28.84
CA LEU A 14 -19.55 -47.24 28.25
C LEU A 14 -19.61 -46.86 26.77
N VAL A 15 -20.53 -47.45 26.00
CA VAL A 15 -20.75 -47.11 24.59
C VAL A 15 -21.32 -45.70 24.44
N LEU A 16 -22.21 -45.26 25.33
CA LEU A 16 -22.69 -43.87 25.34
C LEU A 16 -21.55 -42.88 25.69
N MET A 17 -20.65 -43.21 26.62
CA MET A 17 -19.52 -42.33 26.93
C MET A 17 -18.50 -42.22 25.79
N LEU A 18 -18.27 -43.29 25.02
CA LEU A 18 -17.38 -43.23 23.86
C LEU A 18 -17.93 -42.35 22.72
N THR A 19 -19.24 -42.20 22.58
CA THR A 19 -19.84 -41.33 21.55
C THR A 19 -19.81 -39.84 21.93
N TYR A 20 -19.67 -39.49 23.21
CA TYR A 20 -19.51 -38.10 23.66
C TYR A 20 -18.08 -37.55 23.49
N CYS A 21 -17.08 -38.38 23.17
CA CYS A 21 -15.70 -37.95 22.94
C CYS A 21 -15.42 -37.44 21.50
N LEU A 22 -16.42 -37.41 20.61
CA LEU A 22 -16.29 -36.92 19.22
C LEU A 22 -16.95 -35.56 18.95
N ALA A 23 -17.51 -34.91 19.98
CA ALA A 23 -18.03 -33.54 19.89
C ALA A 23 -17.11 -32.55 20.63
N GLY A 24 -15.81 -32.60 20.32
CA GLY A 24 -14.87 -31.54 20.67
C GLY A 24 -14.89 -30.47 19.59
N CYS A 25 -15.68 -29.41 19.78
CA CYS A 25 -15.57 -28.17 19.02
C CYS A 25 -14.13 -27.65 19.13
N SER A 26 -13.34 -27.84 18.08
CA SER A 26 -12.10 -27.11 17.92
C SER A 26 -12.46 -25.66 17.64
N LYS A 27 -12.30 -24.84 18.68
CA LYS A 27 -12.30 -23.39 18.62
C LYS A 27 -11.42 -22.90 17.48
N ASP A 28 -12.00 -22.00 16.68
CA ASP A 28 -11.38 -20.92 15.93
C ASP A 28 -9.86 -21.02 15.79
N LYS A 29 -9.41 -21.57 14.66
CA LYS A 29 -8.20 -21.01 14.06
C LYS A 29 -8.49 -19.54 13.79
N PRO A 30 -7.57 -18.60 14.06
CA PRO A 30 -7.66 -17.29 13.45
C PRO A 30 -7.80 -17.56 11.96
N GLN A 31 -8.93 -17.17 11.38
CA GLN A 31 -8.92 -16.84 9.97
C GLN A 31 -7.89 -15.72 9.86
N ASP A 32 -6.66 -16.08 9.50
CA ASP A 32 -5.95 -15.25 8.55
C ASP A 32 -6.95 -15.04 7.43
N THR A 33 -7.61 -13.89 7.52
CA THR A 33 -8.35 -13.33 6.42
C THR A 33 -7.25 -12.96 5.44
N GLU A 34 -6.74 -13.96 4.71
CA GLU A 34 -6.27 -13.73 3.36
C GLU A 34 -7.47 -13.12 2.65
N ARG A 35 -7.57 -11.79 2.73
CA ARG A 35 -8.38 -10.99 1.82
C ARG A 35 -7.99 -11.54 0.44
N PRO A 36 -8.92 -12.08 -0.35
CA PRO A 36 -8.58 -12.43 -1.72
C PRO A 36 -8.15 -11.11 -2.36
N LEU A 37 -6.85 -11.00 -2.66
CA LEU A 37 -6.26 -9.83 -3.28
C LEU A 37 -6.57 -9.87 -4.78
N ASN A 38 -7.85 -10.01 -5.14
CA ASN A 38 -8.32 -9.42 -6.39
C ASN A 38 -8.44 -7.93 -6.10
N SER A 39 -7.30 -7.25 -5.99
CA SER A 39 -7.28 -5.81 -6.22
C SER A 39 -7.59 -5.67 -7.70
N ASP A 40 -8.84 -5.31 -8.01
CA ASP A 40 -9.20 -4.94 -9.37
C ASP A 40 -8.14 -3.97 -9.91
N VAL A 41 -7.67 -4.21 -11.12
CA VAL A 41 -6.67 -3.38 -11.77
C VAL A 41 -7.32 -2.53 -12.85
N ARG A 42 -6.89 -1.27 -12.96
CA ARG A 42 -7.24 -0.39 -14.07
C ARG A 42 -5.98 -0.05 -14.88
N THR A 43 -6.18 0.15 -16.17
CA THR A 43 -5.13 0.65 -17.06
C THR A 43 -5.18 2.17 -17.09
N ILE A 44 -4.04 2.82 -16.98
CA ILE A 44 -3.89 4.27 -17.18
C ILE A 44 -2.76 4.53 -18.16
N VAL A 45 -2.79 5.70 -18.81
CA VAL A 45 -1.67 6.23 -19.60
C VAL A 45 -1.17 7.48 -18.89
N ASP A 46 0.14 7.54 -18.62
CA ASP A 46 0.74 8.68 -17.95
C ASP A 46 1.09 9.82 -18.92
N HIS A 47 1.55 10.96 -18.42
CA HIS A 47 1.86 12.12 -19.28
C HIS A 47 3.07 11.92 -20.20
N ALA A 48 3.82 10.82 -20.03
CA ALA A 48 4.88 10.40 -20.95
C ALA A 48 4.40 9.36 -21.97
N ASN A 49 3.08 9.15 -22.08
CA ASN A 49 2.44 8.16 -22.96
C ASN A 49 2.82 6.70 -22.63
N ARG A 50 3.12 6.41 -21.36
CA ARG A 50 3.39 5.04 -20.91
C ARG A 50 2.13 4.44 -20.31
N GLU A 51 1.82 3.21 -20.72
CA GLU A 51 0.69 2.44 -20.19
C GLU A 51 1.07 1.71 -18.89
N HIS A 52 0.21 1.80 -17.88
CA HIS A 52 0.42 1.17 -16.57
C HIS A 52 -0.83 0.41 -16.13
N LYS A 53 -0.63 -0.74 -15.49
CA LYS A 53 -1.68 -1.45 -14.74
C LYS A 53 -1.51 -1.14 -13.27
N ILE A 54 -2.50 -0.50 -12.67
CA ILE A 54 -2.48 -0.07 -11.27
C ILE A 54 -3.71 -0.59 -10.53
N PRO A 55 -3.67 -0.73 -9.20
CA PRO A 55 -4.87 -1.02 -8.42
C PRO A 55 -5.96 0.03 -8.65
N VAL A 56 -7.22 -0.39 -8.66
CA VAL A 56 -8.38 0.53 -8.70
C VAL A 56 -8.41 1.40 -7.45
N GLN A 57 -8.12 0.83 -6.28
CA GLN A 57 -7.99 1.58 -5.04
C GLN A 57 -6.53 1.84 -4.71
N ILE A 58 -6.16 3.11 -4.61
CA ILE A 58 -4.84 3.57 -4.18
C ILE A 58 -4.97 4.11 -2.76
N ASN A 59 -4.05 3.70 -1.88
CA ASN A 59 -4.02 4.12 -0.47
C ASN A 59 -2.63 4.60 -0.05
N LYS A 60 -1.57 4.19 -0.75
CA LYS A 60 -0.19 4.52 -0.41
C LYS A 60 0.56 4.97 -1.65
N VAL A 61 1.01 6.23 -1.64
CA VAL A 61 1.73 6.84 -2.74
C VAL A 61 3.02 7.46 -2.23
N PHE A 62 4.10 7.18 -2.96
CA PHE A 62 5.38 7.85 -2.75
C PHE A 62 5.73 8.72 -3.97
N SER A 63 6.43 9.82 -3.75
CA SER A 63 6.95 10.66 -4.83
C SER A 63 8.46 10.52 -4.95
N THR A 64 8.97 10.51 -6.17
CA THR A 64 10.42 10.49 -6.43
C THR A 64 11.14 11.77 -5.97
N SER A 65 10.41 12.88 -5.78
CA SER A 65 10.96 14.19 -5.44
C SER A 65 10.01 15.04 -4.59
N PRO A 66 10.52 16.11 -3.93
CA PRO A 66 9.70 17.01 -3.13
C PRO A 66 8.50 17.60 -3.87
N VAL A 67 8.58 17.81 -5.20
CA VAL A 67 7.48 18.37 -6.00
C VAL A 67 6.23 17.51 -5.89
N GLY A 68 6.36 16.20 -6.10
CA GLY A 68 5.23 15.29 -5.99
C GLY A 68 4.82 15.02 -4.54
N THR A 69 5.74 15.10 -3.58
CA THR A 69 5.38 14.97 -2.15
C THR A 69 4.51 16.12 -1.68
N ILE A 70 4.84 17.36 -2.09
CA ILE A 70 4.00 18.52 -1.80
C ILE A 70 2.67 18.42 -2.54
N LEU A 71 2.65 17.97 -3.81
CA LEU A 71 1.41 17.71 -4.56
C LEU A 71 0.50 16.71 -3.80
N LEU A 72 1.04 15.60 -3.31
CA LEU A 72 0.27 14.61 -2.54
C LEU A 72 -0.26 15.22 -1.24
N TYR A 73 0.60 15.92 -0.50
CA TYR A 73 0.21 16.54 0.77
C TYR A 73 -0.95 17.55 0.61
N THR A 74 -0.94 18.34 -0.47
CA THR A 74 -1.98 19.36 -0.70
C THR A 74 -3.24 18.80 -1.37
N LEU A 75 -3.15 17.65 -2.06
CA LEU A 75 -4.28 17.00 -2.72
C LEU A 75 -5.03 16.06 -1.77
N ASP A 76 -4.33 15.07 -1.22
CA ASP A 76 -4.83 14.16 -0.18
C ASP A 76 -3.66 13.61 0.64
N PRO A 77 -3.39 14.20 1.82
CA PRO A 77 -2.24 13.81 2.63
C PRO A 77 -2.37 12.40 3.23
N ASN A 78 -3.56 11.78 3.19
CA ASN A 78 -3.73 10.39 3.66
C ASN A 78 -3.04 9.37 2.74
N LEU A 79 -2.76 9.74 1.50
CA LEU A 79 -2.01 8.91 0.56
C LEU A 79 -0.50 8.97 0.81
N LEU A 80 -0.01 10.00 1.49
CA LEU A 80 1.41 10.27 1.67
C LEU A 80 2.03 9.32 2.70
N ILE A 81 3.01 8.53 2.28
CA ILE A 81 3.66 7.54 3.16
C ILE A 81 5.03 7.96 3.71
N GLY A 82 5.57 9.08 3.26
CA GLY A 82 6.91 9.53 3.64
C GLY A 82 7.32 10.83 2.97
N TRP A 83 8.24 11.54 3.61
CA TRP A 83 8.87 12.74 3.06
C TRP A 83 10.11 12.38 2.23
N ASN A 84 10.51 13.28 1.34
CA ASN A 84 11.79 13.13 0.64
C ASN A 84 12.97 13.74 1.38
N TYR A 85 12.70 14.50 2.44
CA TYR A 85 13.68 15.24 3.22
C TYR A 85 13.16 15.46 4.64
N GLU A 86 14.06 15.84 5.55
CA GLU A 86 13.67 16.25 6.90
C GLU A 86 12.98 17.61 6.87
N LEU A 87 11.73 17.67 7.33
CA LEU A 87 11.02 18.93 7.48
C LEU A 87 11.74 19.83 8.49
N SER A 88 12.05 21.06 8.06
CA SER A 88 12.54 22.10 8.95
C SER A 88 11.48 22.53 9.96
N THR A 89 11.92 23.19 11.04
CA THR A 89 11.00 23.75 12.05
C THR A 89 9.99 24.72 11.43
N SER A 90 10.42 25.56 10.48
CA SER A 90 9.54 26.51 9.78
C SER A 90 8.52 25.83 8.87
N GLU A 91 8.90 24.73 8.21
CA GLU A 91 7.95 24.00 7.35
C GLU A 91 6.88 23.31 8.19
N LYS A 92 7.24 22.77 9.35
CA LYS A 92 6.31 22.10 10.27
C LYS A 92 5.15 23.00 10.73
N GLU A 93 5.30 24.33 10.68
CA GLU A 93 4.20 25.26 10.97
C GLU A 93 3.03 25.15 9.97
N TYR A 94 3.28 24.62 8.78
CA TYR A 94 2.29 24.46 7.70
C TYR A 94 1.88 22.99 7.46
N ILE A 95 2.49 22.06 8.20
CA ILE A 95 2.23 20.62 8.08
C ILE A 95 1.37 20.16 9.27
N LEU A 96 0.25 19.48 9.00
CA LEU A 96 -0.59 18.94 10.06
C LEU A 96 0.22 17.97 10.95
N PRO A 97 0.05 17.99 12.29
CA PRO A 97 0.91 17.26 13.22
C PRO A 97 1.10 15.78 12.90
N GLU A 98 0.05 15.09 12.45
CA GLU A 98 0.06 13.67 12.10
C GLU A 98 0.99 13.31 10.93
N TYR A 99 1.26 14.25 10.03
CA TYR A 99 2.14 14.02 8.88
C TYR A 99 3.59 14.47 9.14
N GLN A 100 3.84 15.25 10.20
CA GLN A 100 5.20 15.69 10.55
C GLN A 100 6.12 14.54 10.96
N SER A 101 5.55 13.44 11.47
CA SER A 101 6.28 12.25 11.92
C SER A 101 6.44 11.17 10.85
N LEU A 102 5.96 11.41 9.62
CA LEU A 102 6.19 10.48 8.52
C LEU A 102 7.71 10.31 8.27
N PRO A 103 8.16 9.11 7.90
CA PRO A 103 9.57 8.85 7.71
C PRO A 103 10.12 9.68 6.54
N ASN A 104 11.36 10.15 6.67
CA ASN A 104 12.12 10.63 5.53
C ASN A 104 12.68 9.43 4.76
N LEU A 105 12.17 9.22 3.56
CA LEU A 105 12.53 8.12 2.67
C LEU A 105 13.51 8.57 1.58
N GLY A 106 13.94 9.83 1.55
CA GLY A 106 14.80 10.35 0.48
C GLY A 106 14.08 10.40 -0.87
N GLY A 107 14.80 10.24 -1.98
CA GLY A 107 14.19 10.21 -3.31
C GLY A 107 15.23 10.11 -4.43
N TRP A 108 14.79 10.31 -5.66
CA TRP A 108 15.64 10.28 -6.87
C TRP A 108 15.77 11.67 -7.50
N TYR A 109 16.19 12.64 -6.69
CA TYR A 109 16.31 14.03 -7.11
C TYR A 109 17.65 14.62 -6.66
N ALA A 110 18.22 15.50 -7.48
CA ALA A 110 19.51 16.14 -7.22
C ALA A 110 20.59 15.12 -6.77
N LYS A 111 21.05 15.23 -5.52
CA LYS A 111 22.04 14.31 -4.90
C LYS A 111 21.42 13.38 -3.85
N ALA A 112 20.10 13.42 -3.67
CA ALA A 112 19.41 12.57 -2.72
C ALA A 112 19.36 11.12 -3.24
N THR A 113 19.15 10.18 -2.31
CA THR A 113 18.95 8.77 -2.63
C THR A 113 17.81 8.24 -1.79
N CYS A 114 16.92 7.45 -2.40
CA CYS A 114 15.80 6.84 -1.70
C CYS A 114 16.30 5.72 -0.77
N ASN A 115 15.72 5.63 0.42
CA ASN A 115 15.83 4.44 1.26
C ASN A 115 14.89 3.34 0.73
N ILE A 116 15.39 2.59 -0.25
CA ILE A 116 14.63 1.55 -0.96
C ILE A 116 14.16 0.45 -0.01
N GLU A 117 14.98 0.04 0.96
CA GLU A 117 14.63 -1.02 1.89
C GLU A 117 13.39 -0.64 2.72
N GLU A 118 13.36 0.57 3.26
CA GLU A 118 12.21 1.04 4.03
C GLU A 118 10.99 1.32 3.16
N LEU A 119 11.18 1.87 1.97
CA LEU A 119 10.07 2.07 1.03
C LEU A 119 9.39 0.73 0.66
N LEU A 120 10.17 -0.33 0.41
CA LEU A 120 9.64 -1.66 0.12
C LEU A 120 8.92 -2.31 1.31
N LYS A 121 9.33 -2.02 2.55
CA LYS A 121 8.61 -2.48 3.76
C LYS A 121 7.23 -1.82 3.88
N ILE A 122 7.12 -0.53 3.52
CA ILE A 122 5.85 0.20 3.52
C ILE A 122 4.92 -0.27 2.40
N LYS A 123 5.47 -0.78 1.28
CA LYS A 123 4.74 -1.32 0.12
C LYS A 123 3.79 -0.28 -0.50
N PRO A 124 4.28 0.80 -1.13
CA PRO A 124 3.41 1.73 -1.86
C PRO A 124 2.65 1.01 -2.98
N ASP A 125 1.46 1.50 -3.30
CA ASP A 125 0.65 0.98 -4.41
C ASP A 125 1.20 1.49 -5.74
N ILE A 126 1.62 2.77 -5.77
CA ILE A 126 2.29 3.41 -6.91
C ILE A 126 3.34 4.40 -6.42
N ILE A 127 4.25 4.77 -7.33
CA ILE A 127 5.17 5.90 -7.18
C ILE A 127 4.79 6.95 -8.21
N ILE A 128 4.85 8.23 -7.87
CA ILE A 128 4.69 9.33 -8.84
C ILE A 128 6.01 10.04 -9.08
N SER A 129 6.25 10.44 -10.33
CA SER A 129 7.37 11.30 -10.71
C SER A 129 6.82 12.56 -11.34
N VAL A 130 6.81 13.64 -10.56
CA VAL A 130 6.25 14.94 -10.97
C VAL A 130 7.39 15.86 -11.40
N GLY A 131 7.37 16.32 -12.65
CA GLY A 131 8.43 17.19 -13.16
C GLY A 131 8.34 17.45 -14.67
N VAL A 132 9.43 18.01 -15.22
CA VAL A 132 9.59 18.16 -16.67
C VAL A 132 9.69 16.77 -17.30
N ILE A 133 8.99 16.57 -18.41
CA ILE A 133 8.97 15.30 -19.12
C ILE A 133 9.99 15.36 -20.25
N ASP A 134 11.07 14.62 -20.08
CA ASP A 134 12.12 14.41 -21.07
C ASP A 134 12.63 12.96 -21.04
N ASP A 135 13.54 12.62 -21.94
CA ASP A 135 14.09 11.27 -22.06
C ASP A 135 14.79 10.81 -20.76
N MET A 136 15.37 11.74 -20.00
CA MET A 136 16.01 11.42 -18.73
C MET A 136 14.99 11.07 -17.65
N ALA A 137 13.89 11.82 -17.55
CA ALA A 137 12.80 11.53 -16.63
C ALA A 137 12.16 10.17 -16.94
N VAL A 138 11.95 9.86 -18.23
CA VAL A 138 11.44 8.56 -18.66
C VAL A 138 12.40 7.43 -18.32
N ALA A 139 13.70 7.58 -18.62
CA ALA A 139 14.71 6.59 -18.28
C ALA A 139 14.80 6.34 -16.78
N GLN A 140 14.80 7.40 -15.97
CA GLN A 140 14.83 7.29 -14.52
C GLN A 140 13.58 6.58 -13.99
N ALA A 141 12.39 6.95 -14.46
CA ALA A 141 11.15 6.32 -14.03
C ALA A 141 11.10 4.83 -14.40
N ASN A 142 11.60 4.45 -15.57
CA ASN A 142 11.70 3.04 -15.97
C ASN A 142 12.67 2.26 -15.07
N GLN A 143 13.83 2.85 -14.75
CA GLN A 143 14.81 2.23 -13.85
C GLN A 143 14.23 2.03 -12.44
N ILE A 144 13.55 3.04 -11.90
CA ILE A 144 12.89 2.94 -10.59
C ILE A 144 11.82 1.84 -10.63
N GLN A 145 10.99 1.82 -11.67
CA GLN A 145 9.93 0.82 -11.81
C GLN A 145 10.49 -0.61 -11.88
N GLU A 146 11.56 -0.83 -12.65
CA GLU A 146 12.24 -2.12 -12.74
C GLU A 146 12.85 -2.54 -11.40
N GLN A 147 13.52 -1.61 -10.72
CA GLN A 147 14.16 -1.87 -9.44
C GLN A 147 13.16 -2.18 -8.33
N MET A 148 12.02 -1.47 -8.31
CA MET A 148 11.05 -1.53 -7.23
C MET A 148 9.95 -2.57 -7.47
N GLY A 149 9.69 -2.93 -8.73
CA GLY A 149 8.52 -3.73 -9.11
C GLY A 149 7.18 -3.02 -8.85
N ILE A 150 7.19 -1.69 -8.75
CA ILE A 150 6.04 -0.84 -8.43
C ILE A 150 5.83 0.13 -9.60
N PRO A 151 4.59 0.36 -10.09
CA PRO A 151 4.33 1.31 -11.16
C PRO A 151 4.81 2.72 -10.79
N VAL A 152 5.59 3.34 -11.68
CA VAL A 152 6.05 4.73 -11.54
C VAL A 152 5.31 5.57 -12.56
N ILE A 153 4.43 6.46 -12.13
CA ILE A 153 3.57 7.26 -13.01
C ILE A 153 4.20 8.64 -13.22
N ILE A 154 4.50 9.01 -14.48
CA ILE A 154 5.03 10.34 -14.79
C ILE A 154 3.88 11.34 -14.90
N ILE A 155 4.00 12.43 -14.14
CA ILE A 155 3.06 13.55 -14.18
C ILE A 155 3.84 14.81 -14.55
N ASN A 156 3.27 15.61 -15.45
CA ASN A 156 3.85 16.89 -15.83
C ASN A 156 3.89 17.81 -14.59
N GLY A 157 5.04 18.44 -14.35
CA GLY A 157 5.28 19.39 -13.25
C GLY A 157 5.63 20.80 -13.72
N GLU A 158 5.35 21.15 -14.97
CA GLU A 158 5.49 22.52 -15.46
C GLU A 158 4.51 23.42 -14.71
N LEU A 159 5.03 24.45 -14.03
CA LEU A 159 4.22 25.33 -13.18
C LEU A 159 3.04 25.98 -13.93
N ALA A 160 3.21 26.30 -15.21
CA ALA A 160 2.16 26.90 -16.03
C ALA A 160 0.98 25.96 -16.33
N LYS A 161 1.15 24.64 -16.13
CA LYS A 161 0.13 23.60 -16.38
C LYS A 161 -0.29 22.90 -15.10
N PHE A 162 0.06 23.44 -13.93
CA PHE A 162 -0.12 22.72 -12.68
C PHE A 162 -1.59 22.52 -12.30
N ASN A 163 -2.51 23.31 -12.87
CA ASN A 163 -3.94 23.02 -12.81
C ASN A 163 -4.29 21.66 -13.43
N GLU A 164 -3.76 21.37 -14.63
CA GLU A 164 -3.93 20.08 -15.31
C GLU A 164 -3.24 18.95 -14.54
N THR A 165 -2.09 19.24 -13.90
CA THR A 165 -1.41 18.31 -12.99
C THR A 165 -2.30 17.87 -11.83
N TYR A 166 -3.01 18.81 -11.17
CA TYR A 166 -3.94 18.48 -10.09
C TYR A 166 -5.16 17.69 -10.60
N GLU A 167 -5.71 18.05 -11.76
CA GLU A 167 -6.82 17.31 -12.37
C GLU A 167 -6.44 15.86 -12.67
N PHE A 168 -5.29 15.65 -13.31
CA PHE A 168 -4.78 14.32 -13.60
C PHE A 168 -4.48 13.53 -12.32
N ALA A 169 -3.81 14.15 -11.34
CA ALA A 169 -3.52 13.49 -10.07
C ALA A 169 -4.81 13.11 -9.32
N GLY A 170 -5.84 13.96 -9.34
CA GLY A 170 -7.16 13.67 -8.78
C GLY A 170 -7.83 12.46 -9.43
N GLN A 171 -7.79 12.37 -10.77
CA GLN A 171 -8.34 11.23 -11.53
C GLN A 171 -7.51 9.95 -11.34
N LEU A 172 -6.19 10.07 -11.19
CA LEU A 172 -5.29 8.94 -10.97
C LEU A 172 -5.47 8.33 -9.59
N LEU A 173 -5.73 9.16 -8.56
CA LEU A 173 -5.67 8.75 -7.16
C LEU A 173 -7.05 8.47 -6.54
N ASN A 174 -8.13 8.94 -7.18
CA ASN A 174 -9.52 8.69 -6.79
C ASN A 174 -10.32 7.94 -7.87
#